data_AF-A0A0F5EV34-F1
#
_entry.id   AF-A0A0F5EV34-F1
#
_cell.length_a   1.000
_cell.length_b   1.000
_cell.length_c   1.000
_cell.angle_alpha   90.00
_cell.angle_beta   90.00
_cell.angle_gamma   90.00
#
_symmetry.space_group_name_H-M   'P 1'
#
loop_
_entity.id
_entity.type
_entity.pdbx_description
1 polymer ?
#
loop_
_entity_poly.entity_id
_entity_poly.type
_entity_poly.pdbx_seq_one_letter_code
_entity_poly.pdbx_strand_id
1 'polypeptide(L)'
;MARNKLTEDASKITDLIYKKSAEKTNKEIAEKIGIDPSNLGRFQSNYLEMVCAYLDEIGLSVHVKNESRLVPQDEHRALVTLAKKAIEEMEQQ
;
A
#
# COMPACT_ATOMS: atom_id res chain seq x y z
N MET A 1 6.56 -4.04 24.39
CA MET A 1 5.85 -2.75 24.28
C MET A 1 4.40 -3.04 23.97
N ALA A 2 3.47 -2.28 24.54
CA ALA A 2 2.03 -2.52 24.39
C ALA A 2 1.68 -2.62 22.89
N ARG A 3 1.10 -3.76 22.49
CA ARG A 3 0.46 -3.94 21.19
C ARG A 3 -0.72 -2.96 21.17
N ASN A 4 -0.48 -1.70 20.82
CA ASN A 4 -1.54 -0.86 20.28
C ASN A 4 -2.09 -1.68 19.12
N LYS A 5 -3.35 -2.10 19.24
CA LYS A 5 -4.02 -2.89 18.22
C LYS A 5 -3.79 -2.16 16.90
N LEU A 6 -2.97 -2.76 16.03
CA LEU A 6 -2.89 -2.34 14.65
C LEU A 6 -4.34 -2.29 14.17
N THR A 7 -4.73 -1.16 13.60
CA THR A 7 -5.98 -1.04 12.87
C THR A 7 -6.03 -2.15 11.82
N GLU A 8 -7.23 -2.62 11.46
CA GLU A 8 -7.36 -3.72 10.49
C GLU A 8 -6.64 -3.42 9.18
N ASP A 9 -6.50 -2.14 8.79
CA ASP A 9 -5.77 -1.72 7.61
C ASP A 9 -4.24 -1.72 7.79
N ALA A 10 -3.71 -1.31 8.95
CA ALA A 10 -2.28 -1.43 9.24
C ALA A 10 -1.81 -2.91 9.26
N SER A 11 -2.67 -3.82 9.71
CA SER A 11 -2.41 -5.27 9.62
C SER A 11 -2.40 -5.76 8.17
N LYS A 12 -3.36 -5.34 7.33
CA LYS A 12 -3.37 -5.69 5.90
C LYS A 12 -2.13 -5.19 5.17
N ILE A 13 -1.67 -3.97 5.47
CA ILE A 13 -0.44 -3.41 4.90
C ILE A 13 0.77 -4.25 5.30
N THR A 14 0.85 -4.63 6.58
CA THR A 14 1.93 -5.45 7.12
C THR A 14 1.98 -6.83 6.44
N ASP A 15 0.83 -7.50 6.33
CA ASP A 15 0.71 -8.81 5.67
C ASP A 15 1.09 -8.76 4.18
N LEU A 16 0.68 -7.69 3.49
CA LEU A 16 1.00 -7.48 2.07
C LEU A 16 2.50 -7.27 1.86
N ILE A 17 3.17 -6.53 2.75
CA ILE A 17 4.62 -6.36 2.72
C ILE A 17 5.33 -7.68 3.03
N TYR A 18 4.90 -8.45 4.03
CA TYR A 18 5.50 -9.76 4.32
C TYR A 18 5.36 -10.72 3.12
N LYS A 19 4.16 -10.81 2.54
CA LYS A 19 3.89 -11.66 1.37
C LYS A 19 4.80 -11.32 0.18
N LYS A 20 4.95 -10.03 -0.15
CA LYS A 20 5.82 -9.59 -1.26
C LYS A 20 7.31 -9.65 -0.93
N SER A 21 7.67 -9.45 0.33
CA SER A 21 9.06 -9.60 0.77
C SER A 21 9.50 -11.07 0.76
N ALA A 22 8.58 -12.03 0.90
CA ALA A 22 8.90 -13.45 0.77
C ALA A 22 9.16 -13.91 -0.68
N GLU A 23 8.64 -13.17 -1.68
CA GLU A 23 8.87 -13.47 -3.11
C GLU A 23 10.30 -13.15 -3.59
N LYS A 24 11.08 -12.39 -2.81
CA LYS A 24 12.46 -11.99 -3.13
C LYS A 24 13.36 -12.19 -1.94
N THR A 25 14.61 -12.54 -2.15
CA THR A 25 15.53 -12.69 -1.02
C THR A 25 15.80 -11.32 -0.41
N ASN A 26 15.79 -11.22 0.92
CA ASN A 26 16.16 -9.98 1.63
C ASN A 26 17.51 -9.40 1.16
N LYS A 27 18.46 -10.25 0.73
CA LYS A 27 19.71 -9.83 0.10
C LYS A 27 19.50 -9.05 -1.21
N GLU A 28 18.67 -9.56 -2.11
CA GLU A 28 18.39 -8.93 -3.40
C GLU A 28 17.64 -7.60 -3.24
N ILE A 29 16.76 -7.52 -2.23
CA ILE A 29 16.07 -6.27 -1.89
C ILE A 29 17.06 -5.26 -1.30
N ALA A 30 17.91 -5.69 -0.36
CA ALA A 30 18.95 -4.87 0.24
C ALA A 30 19.93 -4.30 -0.80
N GLU A 31 20.42 -5.12 -1.72
CA GLU A 31 21.33 -4.68 -2.79
C GLU A 31 20.67 -3.64 -3.71
N LYS A 32 19.38 -3.79 -4.03
CA LYS A 32 18.65 -2.84 -4.88
C LYS A 32 18.34 -1.52 -4.19
N ILE A 33 18.15 -1.52 -2.88
CA ILE A 33 17.85 -0.31 -2.09
C ILE A 33 19.15 0.35 -1.60
N GLY A 34 20.28 -0.37 -1.64
CA GLY A 34 21.59 0.11 -1.17
C GLY A 34 21.76 0.03 0.35
N ILE A 35 21.12 -0.95 1.00
CA ILE A 35 21.16 -1.15 2.45
C ILE A 35 21.81 -2.50 2.75
N ASP A 36 22.47 -2.63 3.91
CA ASP A 36 22.98 -3.93 4.36
C ASP A 36 21.83 -4.93 4.63
N PRO A 37 21.90 -6.19 4.13
CA PRO A 37 20.85 -7.19 4.34
C PRO A 37 20.52 -7.46 5.81
N SER A 38 21.50 -7.32 6.71
CA SER A 38 21.32 -7.51 8.15
C SER A 38 20.47 -6.39 8.76
N ASN A 39 20.60 -5.17 8.24
CA ASN A 39 19.80 -4.03 8.65
C ASN A 39 18.36 -4.17 8.15
N LEU A 40 18.16 -4.73 6.95
CA LEU A 40 16.81 -4.97 6.41
C LEU A 40 16.04 -6.01 7.24
N GLY A 41 16.70 -7.10 7.68
CA GLY A 41 16.08 -8.08 8.57
C GLY A 41 15.66 -7.47 9.91
N ARG A 42 16.54 -6.66 10.53
CA ARG A 42 16.21 -5.93 11.77
C ARG A 42 15.07 -4.93 11.58
N PHE A 43 15.01 -4.28 10.42
CA PHE A 43 13.93 -3.37 10.05
C PHE A 43 12.58 -4.10 10.00
N GLN A 44 12.53 -5.24 9.30
CA GLN A 44 11.31 -6.04 9.16
C GLN A 44 10.77 -6.55 10.50
N SER A 45 11.64 -6.93 11.44
CA SER A 45 11.20 -7.49 12.72
C SER A 45 10.84 -6.46 13.79
N ASN A 46 11.44 -5.27 13.77
CA ASN A 46 11.29 -4.29 14.86
C ASN A 46 10.52 -3.04 14.47
N TYR A 47 10.53 -2.67 13.19
CA TYR A 47 10.06 -1.35 12.74
C TYR A 47 8.95 -1.42 11.70
N LEU A 48 8.78 -2.54 11.00
CA LEU A 48 7.79 -2.65 9.93
C LEU A 48 6.37 -2.42 10.42
N GLU A 49 5.96 -3.06 11.52
CA GLU A 49 4.63 -2.86 12.11
C GLU A 49 4.39 -1.40 12.50
N MET A 50 5.40 -0.73 13.06
CA MET A 50 5.32 0.68 13.44
C MET A 50 5.21 1.60 12.22
N VAL A 51 5.94 1.29 11.14
CA VAL A 51 5.84 2.02 9.88
C VAL A 51 4.46 1.82 9.25
N CYS A 52 3.89 0.62 9.30
CA CYS A 52 2.55 0.35 8.78
C CYS A 52 1.47 1.09 9.58
N ALA A 53 1.57 1.11 10.92
CA ALA A 53 0.70 1.92 11.77
C ALA A 53 0.83 3.42 11.45
N TYR A 54 2.05 3.90 11.27
CA TYR A 54 2.30 5.29 10.91
C TYR A 54 1.70 5.66 9.54
N LEU A 55 1.82 4.78 8.53
CA LEU A 55 1.23 4.97 7.21
C LEU A 55 -0.29 5.07 7.27
N ASP A 56 -0.92 4.24 8.11
CA ASP A 56 -2.37 4.27 8.31
C ASP A 56 -2.82 5.58 8.99
N GLU A 57 -2.12 6.01 10.04
CA GLU A 57 -2.42 7.26 10.76
C GLU A 57 -2.32 8.52 9.87
N ILE A 58 -1.40 8.52 8.90
CA ILE A 58 -1.27 9.64 7.93
C ILE A 58 -2.13 9.46 6.68
N GLY A 59 -2.94 8.40 6.61
CA GLY A 59 -3.86 8.12 5.49
C GLY A 59 -3.16 7.68 4.20
N LEU A 60 -1.96 7.10 4.27
CA LEU A 60 -1.25 6.56 3.11
C LEU A 60 -1.50 5.05 2.96
N SER A 61 -1.95 4.64 1.77
CA SER A 61 -2.16 3.25 1.43
C SER A 61 -0.96 2.65 0.66
N VAL A 62 -0.59 1.43 1.00
CA VAL A 62 0.44 0.66 0.27
C VAL A 62 -0.23 -0.25 -0.74
N HIS A 63 0.14 -0.10 -2.01
CA HIS A 63 -0.33 -0.95 -3.10
C HIS A 63 0.84 -1.69 -3.75
N VAL A 64 0.59 -2.91 -4.19
CA VAL A 64 1.62 -3.65 -4.95
C VAL A 64 1.82 -2.96 -6.29
N LYS A 65 3.09 -2.65 -6.58
CA LYS A 65 3.52 -2.09 -7.85
C LYS A 65 3.04 -2.98 -9.00
N ASN A 66 2.25 -2.39 -9.91
CA ASN A 66 1.62 -3.02 -11.08
C ASN A 66 0.49 -4.03 -10.81
N GLU A 67 0.12 -4.31 -9.55
CA GLU A 67 -0.94 -5.28 -9.25
C GLU A 67 -2.31 -4.61 -9.10
N SER A 68 -2.38 -3.30 -8.83
CA SER A 68 -3.65 -2.56 -8.79
C SER A 68 -3.44 -1.05 -8.88
N ARG A 69 -3.57 -0.48 -10.09
CA ARG A 69 -4.44 0.71 -10.15
C ARG A 69 -5.83 0.14 -9.90
N LEU A 70 -6.50 0.55 -8.83
CA LEU A 70 -7.83 0.05 -8.43
C LEU A 70 -8.89 0.22 -9.54
N VAL A 71 -8.57 0.95 -10.60
CA VAL A 71 -9.24 0.89 -11.87
C VAL A 71 -8.16 1.04 -12.96
N PRO A 72 -8.10 0.20 -14.01
CA PRO A 72 -7.30 0.48 -15.22
C PRO A 72 -7.54 1.94 -15.63
N GLN A 73 -6.49 2.68 -16.03
CA GLN A 73 -6.61 4.13 -16.22
C GLN A 73 -7.73 4.51 -17.20
N ASP A 74 -7.98 3.64 -18.18
CA ASP A 74 -9.06 3.75 -19.16
C ASP A 74 -10.45 3.58 -18.51
N GLU A 75 -10.62 2.59 -17.64
CA GLU A 75 -11.85 2.38 -16.88
C GLU A 75 -12.08 3.50 -15.84
N HIS A 76 -11.02 4.04 -15.23
CA HIS A 76 -11.13 5.17 -14.30
C HIS A 76 -11.66 6.41 -15.03
N ARG A 77 -11.11 6.65 -16.23
CA ARG A 77 -11.54 7.76 -17.09
C ARG A 77 -12.97 7.57 -17.57
N ALA A 78 -13.37 6.33 -17.89
CA ALA A 78 -14.75 6.01 -18.25
C ALA A 78 -15.72 6.29 -17.09
N LEU A 79 -15.40 5.84 -15.87
CA LEU A 79 -16.21 6.09 -14.68
C LEU A 79 -16.33 7.58 -14.35
N VAL A 80 -15.25 8.35 -14.43
CA VAL A 80 -15.28 9.81 -14.24
C VAL A 80 -16.14 10.49 -15.30
N THR A 81 -16.11 10.02 -16.56
CA THR A 81 -16.91 10.59 -17.66
C THR A 81 -18.40 10.29 -17.47
N LEU A 82 -18.75 9.07 -17.07
CA LEU A 82 -20.12 8.66 -16.73
C LEU A 82 -20.68 9.49 -15.57
N ALA A 83 -19.91 9.66 -14.50
CA ALA A 83 -20.32 10.46 -13.34
C ALA A 83 -20.58 11.93 -13.71
N LYS A 84 -19.73 12.54 -14.56
CA LYS A 84 -19.94 13.91 -15.04
C LYS A 84 -21.22 14.06 -15.84
N LYS A 85 -21.48 13.15 -16.78
CA LYS A 85 -22.72 13.17 -17.58
C LYS A 85 -23.97 13.05 -16.71
N ALA A 86 -23.94 12.17 -15.71
CA ALA A 86 -25.08 12.01 -14.80
C ALA A 86 -25.39 13.31 -14.04
N ILE A 87 -24.37 14.04 -13.60
CA ILE A 87 -24.55 15.34 -12.93
C ILE A 87 -25.12 16.37 -13.90
N GLU A 88 -24.58 16.46 -15.13
CA GLU A 88 -25.10 17.38 -16.16
C GLU A 88 -26.57 17.09 -16.52
N GLU A 89 -26.98 15.82 -16.58
CA GLU A 89 -28.36 15.42 -16.83
C GLU A 89 -29.30 15.71 -15.65
N MET A 90 -28.79 15.68 -14.41
CA MET A 90 -29.53 16.08 -13.21
C MET A 90 -29.66 17.60 -13.07
N GLU A 91 -28.71 18.38 -13.58
CA GLU A 91 -28.76 19.86 -13.56
C GLU A 91 -29.65 20.45 -14.66
N GLN A 92 -29.98 19.67 -15.70
CA GLN A 92 -30.87 20.10 -16.79
C GLN A 92 -32.34 19.68 -16.60
N GLN A 93 -32.68 19.01 -15.50
CA GLN A 93 -34.06 18.73 -15.07
C GLN A 93 -34.50 19.71 -13.98
#